data_AF-A0A4Q5UP73-F1
#
_entry.id   AF-A0A4Q5UP73-F1
#
_cell.length_a   1.000
_cell.length_b   1.000
_cell.length_c   1.000
_cell.angle_alpha   90.00
_cell.angle_beta   90.00
_cell.angle_gamma   90.00
#
_symmetry.space_group_name_H-M   'P 1'
#
loop_
_entity.id
_entity.type
_entity.pdbx_description
1 polymer ?
#
loop_
_entity_poly.entity_id
_entity_poly.type
_entity_poly.pdbx_seq_one_letter_code
_entity_poly.pdbx_strand_id
1 'polypeptide(L)'
;LVICEVLCMHIDDSILDTDKKIDQTKLQHVARLGGDWYCKVDAHNLFKVAKPNTQLGIGIDALPEGIRTSKILSGNHLGQLANVNEMPVVEPSFADDRLKNIIQYYSINPEDMDQELHTYAAKLLDDGNVHDAWQVLLADEN
;
A
#
# COMPACT_ATOMS: atom_id res chain seq x y z
N LEU A 1 2.85 12.77 31.97
CA LEU A 1 3.08 11.34 31.69
C LEU A 1 2.53 10.55 32.85
N VAL A 2 1.57 9.65 32.61
CA VAL A 2 0.97 8.78 33.62
C VAL A 2 1.24 7.35 33.19
N ILE A 3 1.68 6.49 34.12
CA ILE A 3 2.01 5.08 33.86
C ILE A 3 1.11 4.23 34.75
N CYS A 4 0.38 3.30 34.14
CA CYS A 4 -0.57 2.42 34.81
C CYS A 4 -0.51 1.00 34.23
N GLU A 5 -0.92 0.02 35.03
CA GLU A 5 -1.09 -1.37 34.63
C GLU A 5 -2.56 -1.64 34.27
N VAL A 6 -2.81 -2.33 33.15
CA VAL A 6 -4.15 -2.76 32.76
C VAL A 6 -4.48 -4.05 33.51
N LEU A 7 -5.37 -3.98 34.52
CA LEU A 7 -5.78 -5.14 35.32
C LEU A 7 -6.92 -5.95 34.69
N CYS A 8 -7.80 -5.29 33.94
CA CYS A 8 -8.97 -5.90 33.31
C CYS A 8 -9.33 -5.14 32.04
N MET A 9 -9.86 -5.85 31.04
CA MET A 9 -10.41 -5.28 29.82
C MET A 9 -11.83 -5.80 29.62
N HIS A 10 -12.77 -4.91 29.31
CA HIS A 10 -14.12 -5.29 28.92
C HIS A 10 -14.22 -5.15 27.39
N ILE A 11 -14.63 -6.22 26.73
CA ILE A 11 -14.73 -6.30 25.28
C ILE A 11 -16.15 -6.74 24.93
N ASP A 12 -16.76 -6.10 23.94
CA ASP A 12 -17.99 -6.58 23.33
C ASP A 12 -17.63 -7.73 22.38
N ASP A 13 -18.09 -8.95 22.67
CA ASP A 13 -17.76 -10.14 21.88
C ASP A 13 -18.11 -10.00 20.39
N SER A 14 -19.04 -9.11 20.02
CA SER A 14 -19.42 -8.87 18.62
C SER A 14 -18.27 -8.31 17.77
N ILE A 15 -17.29 -7.63 18.37
CA ILE A 15 -16.14 -7.04 17.66
C ILE A 15 -15.01 -8.05 17.43
N LEU A 16 -15.12 -9.26 17.96
CA LEU A 16 -14.09 -10.29 17.80
C LEU A 16 -14.23 -11.00 16.44
N ASP A 17 -13.10 -11.42 15.87
CA ASP A 17 -13.05 -12.32 14.72
C ASP A 17 -13.07 -13.80 15.15
N THR A 18 -12.96 -14.70 14.18
CA THR A 18 -12.97 -16.16 14.40
C THR A 18 -11.82 -16.65 15.28
N ASP A 19 -10.72 -15.91 15.33
CA ASP A 19 -9.52 -16.22 16.10
C ASP A 19 -9.50 -15.53 17.47
N LYS A 20 -10.63 -14.94 17.89
CA LYS A 20 -10.79 -14.14 19.11
C LYS A 20 -9.84 -12.93 19.16
N LYS A 21 -9.48 -12.37 18.01
CA LYS A 21 -8.79 -11.08 17.91
C LYS A 21 -9.80 -9.98 17.63
N ILE A 22 -9.44 -8.74 17.97
CA ILE A 22 -10.28 -7.58 17.68
C ILE A 22 -10.28 -7.34 16.16
N ASP A 23 -11.45 -7.40 15.56
CA ASP A 23 -11.66 -7.03 14.17
C ASP A 23 -11.82 -5.51 14.05
N GLN A 24 -10.77 -4.87 13.51
CA GLN A 24 -10.73 -3.42 13.35
C GLN A 24 -11.86 -2.88 12.45
N THR A 25 -12.43 -3.70 11.58
CA THR A 25 -13.51 -3.28 10.67
C THR A 25 -14.87 -3.15 11.37
N LYS A 26 -15.01 -3.76 12.55
CA LYS A 26 -16.24 -3.70 13.37
C LYS A 26 -16.26 -2.53 14.36
N LEU A 27 -15.25 -1.68 14.31
CA LEU A 27 -15.07 -0.55 15.21
C LEU A 27 -15.17 0.78 14.45
N GLN A 28 -15.73 1.80 15.11
CA GLN A 28 -15.77 3.18 14.60
C GLN A 28 -15.07 4.11 15.57
N HIS A 29 -13.74 4.04 15.59
CA HIS A 29 -12.92 4.87 16.47
C HIS A 29 -12.93 6.33 16.02
N VAL A 30 -12.59 7.23 16.94
CA VAL A 30 -12.36 8.64 16.62
C VAL A 30 -10.92 9.00 16.97
N ALA A 31 -10.18 9.52 16.00
CA ALA A 31 -8.82 10.02 16.17
C ALA A 31 -8.81 11.55 16.32
N ARG A 32 -7.92 12.08 17.16
CA ARG A 32 -7.69 13.53 17.35
C ARG A 32 -6.55 13.98 16.44
N LEU A 33 -6.77 15.00 15.62
CA LEU A 33 -5.79 15.47 14.63
C LEU A 33 -5.08 16.79 15.00
N GLY A 34 -5.44 17.40 16.14
CA GLY A 34 -4.93 18.70 16.59
C GLY A 34 -5.93 19.85 16.39
N GLY A 35 -5.82 20.92 17.20
CA GLY A 35 -6.84 21.98 17.22
C GLY A 35 -8.22 21.40 17.52
N ASP A 36 -9.26 21.82 16.81
CA ASP A 36 -10.62 21.28 16.94
C ASP A 36 -10.92 20.10 15.99
N TRP A 37 -9.91 19.55 15.32
CA TRP A 37 -10.09 18.54 14.29
C TRP A 37 -10.15 17.11 14.86
N TYR A 38 -11.08 16.34 14.31
CA TYR A 38 -11.27 14.92 14.59
C TYR A 38 -11.43 14.15 13.27
N CYS A 39 -11.03 12.88 13.30
CA CYS A 39 -11.22 11.94 12.20
C CYS A 39 -12.02 10.74 12.69
N LYS A 40 -13.04 10.36 11.92
CA LYS A 40 -13.74 9.09 12.10
C LYS A 40 -12.92 7.99 11.41
N VAL A 41 -12.57 6.94 12.13
CA VAL A 41 -11.92 5.74 11.57
C VAL A 41 -13.00 4.75 11.16
N ASP A 42 -13.06 4.43 9.87
CA ASP A 42 -14.00 3.46 9.32
C ASP A 42 -13.42 2.74 8.09
N ALA A 43 -14.21 1.84 7.49
CA ALA A 43 -13.75 1.00 6.38
C ALA A 43 -13.22 1.79 5.16
N HIS A 44 -13.59 3.06 4.98
CA HIS A 44 -13.12 3.86 3.85
C HIS A 44 -11.69 4.38 4.03
N ASN A 45 -11.19 4.40 5.27
CA ASN A 45 -9.84 4.87 5.58
C ASN A 45 -8.96 3.85 6.31
N LEU A 46 -9.53 2.70 6.68
CA LEU A 46 -8.76 1.55 7.13
C LEU A 46 -8.07 0.87 5.94
N PHE A 47 -6.76 0.70 6.04
CA PHE A 47 -5.98 -0.09 5.10
C PHE A 47 -4.98 -0.97 5.86
N LYS A 48 -4.58 -2.08 5.24
CA LYS A 48 -3.58 -2.99 5.78
C LYS A 48 -2.27 -2.77 5.05
N VAL A 49 -1.21 -2.56 5.83
CA VAL A 49 0.17 -2.67 5.34
C VAL A 49 0.73 -3.95 5.95
N ALA A 50 1.39 -4.76 5.13
CA ALA A 50 2.11 -5.93 5.65
C ALA A 50 3.12 -5.46 6.70
N LYS A 51 3.13 -6.10 7.88
CA LYS A 51 4.18 -5.78 8.86
C LYS A 51 5.54 -6.07 8.20
N PRO A 52 6.54 -5.17 8.35
CA PRO A 52 7.90 -5.51 7.97
C PRO A 52 8.31 -6.72 8.82
N ASN A 53 8.28 -7.89 8.19
CA ASN A 53 8.60 -9.14 8.85
C ASN A 53 10.12 -9.21 8.85
N THR A 54 10.70 -8.94 10.03
CA THR A 54 12.12 -9.11 10.41
C THR A 54 13.16 -8.21 9.76
N GLN A 55 12.88 -7.58 8.62
CA GLN A 55 13.82 -6.70 7.92
C GLN A 55 13.25 -5.29 7.73
N LEU A 56 14.12 -4.28 7.77
CA LEU A 56 13.75 -2.88 7.55
C LEU A 56 13.41 -2.68 6.07
N GLY A 57 12.23 -2.13 5.79
CA GLY A 57 11.89 -1.68 4.44
C GLY A 57 12.78 -0.52 4.00
N ILE A 58 12.91 -0.32 2.69
CA ILE A 58 13.70 0.77 2.08
C ILE A 58 13.18 2.17 2.45
N GLY A 59 11.89 2.30 2.79
CA GLY A 59 11.25 3.58 3.11
C GLY A 59 10.84 4.40 1.89
N ILE A 60 9.88 5.31 2.08
CA ILE A 60 9.27 6.11 0.98
C ILE A 60 10.31 7.02 0.32
N ASP A 61 11.30 7.51 1.09
CA ASP A 61 12.33 8.41 0.58
C ASP A 61 13.27 7.74 -0.43
N ALA A 62 13.39 6.41 -0.37
CA ALA A 62 14.19 5.60 -1.29
C ALA A 62 13.42 5.18 -2.56
N LEU A 63 12.12 5.45 -2.64
CA LEU A 63 11.35 5.20 -3.85
C LEU A 63 11.80 6.15 -4.97
N PRO A 64 11.82 5.67 -6.22
CA PRO A 64 12.06 6.53 -7.37
C PRO A 64 11.07 7.69 -7.47
N GLU A 65 11.49 8.79 -8.09
CA GLU A 65 10.70 10.03 -8.10
C GLU A 65 9.37 9.87 -8.85
N GLY A 66 9.35 9.13 -9.97
CA GLY A 66 8.13 8.86 -10.75
C GLY A 66 7.08 8.11 -9.93
N ILE A 67 7.51 7.08 -9.21
CA ILE A 67 6.64 6.30 -8.31
C ILE A 67 6.20 7.15 -7.11
N ARG A 68 7.15 7.81 -6.44
CA ARG A 68 6.89 8.58 -5.20
C ARG A 68 5.94 9.76 -5.41
N THR A 69 5.98 10.38 -6.59
CA THR A 69 5.15 11.55 -6.94
C THR A 69 3.95 11.19 -7.81
N SER A 70 3.68 9.90 -7.98
CA SER A 70 2.54 9.39 -8.74
C SER A 70 1.22 10.03 -8.29
N LYS A 71 0.42 10.48 -9.25
CA LYS A 71 -0.94 11.01 -9.02
C LYS A 71 -2.00 9.91 -8.87
N ILE A 72 -1.62 8.66 -9.11
CA ILE A 72 -2.52 7.49 -9.15
C ILE A 72 -2.33 6.62 -7.91
N LEU A 73 -1.08 6.41 -7.49
CA LEU A 73 -0.77 5.59 -6.33
C LEU A 73 -1.20 6.28 -5.03
N SER A 74 -1.91 5.54 -4.17
CA SER A 74 -2.31 6.03 -2.85
C SER A 74 -1.12 6.00 -1.87
N GLY A 75 -1.24 6.70 -0.74
CA GLY A 75 -0.22 6.60 0.32
C GLY A 75 -0.04 5.17 0.84
N ASN A 76 -1.09 4.34 0.79
CA ASN A 76 -0.99 2.92 1.11
C ASN A 76 -0.16 2.16 0.05
N HIS A 77 -0.36 2.44 -1.24
CA HIS A 77 0.43 1.85 -2.32
C HIS A 77 1.92 2.17 -2.14
N LEU A 78 2.26 3.43 -1.86
CA LEU A 78 3.64 3.84 -1.58
C LEU A 78 4.19 3.14 -0.34
N GLY A 79 3.37 2.99 0.72
CA GLY A 79 3.75 2.24 1.91
C GLY A 79 4.04 0.76 1.64
N GLN A 80 3.24 0.11 0.78
CA GLN A 80 3.47 -1.27 0.37
C GLN A 80 4.76 -1.42 -0.45
N LEU A 81 4.98 -0.53 -1.43
CA LEU A 81 6.20 -0.54 -2.26
C LEU A 81 7.44 -0.26 -1.42
N ALA A 82 7.39 0.70 -0.50
CA ALA A 82 8.50 1.06 0.39
C ALA A 82 8.83 0.00 1.46
N ASN A 83 7.98 -1.01 1.63
CA ASN A 83 8.15 -2.07 2.63
C ASN A 83 8.96 -3.26 2.10
N VAL A 84 9.49 -3.19 0.88
CA VAL A 84 10.49 -4.14 0.36
C VAL A 84 11.85 -3.90 1.04
N ASN A 85 12.65 -4.96 1.19
CA ASN A 85 13.94 -4.89 1.90
C ASN A 85 15.05 -4.25 1.04
N GLU A 86 14.96 -4.45 -0.27
CA GLU A 86 15.85 -3.88 -1.27
C GLU A 86 15.03 -3.51 -2.51
N MET A 87 15.55 -2.59 -3.32
CA MET A 87 14.91 -2.19 -4.56
C MET A 87 14.81 -3.38 -5.51
N PRO A 88 13.61 -3.79 -5.96
CA PRO A 88 13.48 -4.86 -6.93
C PRO A 88 14.18 -4.47 -8.23
N VAL A 89 14.73 -5.47 -8.91
CA VAL A 89 15.31 -5.31 -10.24
C VAL A 89 14.35 -5.87 -11.27
N VAL A 90 14.43 -5.34 -12.50
CA VAL A 90 13.65 -5.88 -13.61
C VAL A 90 14.03 -7.34 -13.83
N GLU A 91 13.04 -8.22 -13.78
CA GLU A 91 13.20 -9.64 -14.05
C GLU A 91 12.92 -9.92 -15.52
N PRO A 92 13.90 -10.36 -16.33
CA PRO A 92 13.68 -10.64 -17.75
C PRO A 92 12.69 -11.79 -17.99
N SER A 93 12.48 -12.65 -17.00
CA SER A 93 11.51 -13.74 -17.03
C SER A 93 10.09 -13.31 -16.68
N PHE A 94 9.89 -12.10 -16.17
CA PHE A 94 8.56 -11.60 -15.84
C PHE A 94 7.74 -11.45 -17.13
N ALA A 95 6.62 -12.16 -17.19
CA ALA A 95 5.75 -12.20 -18.35
C ALA A 95 4.32 -11.91 -17.92
N ASP A 96 3.88 -10.70 -18.22
CA ASP A 96 2.51 -10.26 -18.01
C ASP A 96 1.93 -9.74 -19.33
N ASP A 97 0.83 -10.35 -19.76
CA ASP A 97 0.22 -10.01 -21.05
C ASP A 97 -0.39 -8.61 -21.04
N ARG A 98 -0.84 -8.11 -19.88
CA ARG A 98 -1.39 -6.77 -19.77
C ARG A 98 -0.30 -5.71 -19.86
N LEU A 99 0.85 -5.91 -19.22
CA LEU A 99 2.04 -5.07 -19.35
C LEU A 99 2.51 -5.00 -20.80
N LYS A 100 2.61 -6.15 -21.49
CA LYS A 100 2.97 -6.19 -22.92
C LYS A 100 2.01 -5.38 -23.77
N ASN A 101 0.70 -5.51 -23.52
CA ASN A 101 -0.31 -4.73 -24.22
C ASN A 101 -0.14 -3.24 -23.95
N ILE A 102 0.06 -2.81 -22.70
CA ILE A 102 0.27 -1.41 -22.35
C ILE A 102 1.47 -0.84 -23.14
N ILE A 103 2.61 -1.52 -23.10
CA ILE A 103 3.81 -1.09 -23.84
C ILE A 103 3.53 -1.04 -25.35
N GLN A 104 2.87 -2.06 -25.91
CA GLN A 104 2.59 -2.11 -27.35
C GLN A 104 1.67 -0.98 -27.82
N TYR A 105 0.59 -0.69 -27.08
CA TYR A 105 -0.41 0.30 -27.48
C TYR A 105 0.02 1.74 -27.17
N TYR A 106 0.78 1.96 -26.11
CA TYR A 106 1.10 3.29 -25.61
C TYR A 106 2.57 3.72 -25.82
N SER A 107 3.40 2.87 -26.46
CA SER A 107 4.83 3.17 -26.74
C SER A 107 5.12 4.51 -27.42
N ILE A 108 4.17 5.07 -28.15
CA ILE A 108 4.31 6.35 -28.87
C ILE A 108 3.91 7.57 -28.03
N ASN A 109 3.24 7.39 -26.89
CA ASN A 109 2.86 8.45 -25.98
C ASN A 109 3.31 8.11 -24.54
N PRO A 110 4.50 8.58 -24.13
CA PRO A 110 5.07 8.27 -22.81
C PRO A 110 4.16 8.66 -21.64
N GLU A 111 3.42 9.78 -21.73
CA GLU A 111 2.53 10.21 -20.64
C GLU A 111 1.35 9.25 -20.44
N ASP A 112 0.74 8.78 -21.53
CA ASP A 112 -0.36 7.82 -21.44
C ASP A 112 0.13 6.44 -20.98
N MET A 113 1.36 6.08 -21.35
CA MET A 113 1.98 4.82 -20.94
C MET A 113 2.23 4.79 -19.43
N ASP A 114 2.88 5.82 -18.88
CA ASP A 114 3.11 5.98 -17.43
C ASP A 114 1.77 5.89 -16.66
N GLN A 115 0.74 6.60 -17.14
CA GLN A 115 -0.57 6.60 -16.51
C GLN A 115 -1.20 5.19 -16.45
N GLU A 116 -1.11 4.41 -17.54
CA GLU A 116 -1.65 3.04 -17.60
C GLU A 116 -0.83 2.06 -16.76
N LEU A 117 0.50 2.19 -16.73
CA LEU A 117 1.39 1.39 -15.88
C LEU A 117 1.09 1.63 -14.39
N HIS A 118 0.99 2.89 -13.98
CA HIS A 118 0.65 3.27 -12.61
C HIS A 118 -0.77 2.82 -12.23
N THR A 119 -1.73 2.90 -13.16
CA THR A 119 -3.09 2.39 -12.96
C THR A 119 -3.13 0.86 -12.82
N TYR A 120 -2.30 0.15 -13.58
CA TYR A 120 -2.21 -1.30 -13.46
C TYR A 120 -1.52 -1.72 -12.15
N ALA A 121 -0.40 -1.08 -11.81
CA ALA A 121 0.31 -1.30 -10.56
C ALA A 121 -0.59 -1.06 -9.33
N ALA A 122 -1.42 -0.01 -9.35
CA ALA A 122 -2.40 0.25 -8.30
C ALA A 122 -3.34 -0.96 -8.08
N LYS A 123 -3.88 -1.55 -9.16
CA LYS A 123 -4.74 -2.74 -9.07
C LYS A 123 -3.99 -3.95 -8.50
N LEU A 124 -2.74 -4.16 -8.93
CA LEU A 124 -1.91 -5.24 -8.40
C LEU A 124 -1.64 -5.06 -6.89
N LEU A 125 -1.43 -3.83 -6.43
CA LEU A 125 -1.24 -3.51 -5.01
C LEU A 125 -2.53 -3.65 -4.19
N ASP A 126 -3.68 -3.33 -4.76
CA ASP A 126 -4.98 -3.58 -4.14
C ASP A 126 -5.23 -5.09 -3.95
N ASP A 127 -4.76 -5.91 -4.89
CA ASP A 127 -4.82 -7.37 -4.83
C ASP A 127 -3.70 -7.99 -3.96
N GLY A 128 -2.76 -7.18 -3.46
CA GLY A 128 -1.63 -7.62 -2.63
C GLY A 128 -0.43 -8.19 -3.40
N ASN A 129 -0.41 -8.08 -4.73
CA ASN A 129 0.65 -8.56 -5.61
C ASN A 129 1.78 -7.52 -5.75
N VAL A 130 2.49 -7.26 -4.64
CA VAL A 130 3.53 -6.21 -4.56
C VAL A 130 4.70 -6.47 -5.52
N HIS A 131 5.10 -7.72 -5.70
CA HIS A 131 6.19 -8.10 -6.61
C HIS A 131 5.87 -7.71 -8.06
N ASP A 132 4.68 -8.08 -8.53
CA ASP A 132 4.27 -7.84 -9.92
C ASP A 132 4.02 -6.34 -10.17
N ALA A 133 3.50 -5.62 -9.16
CA ALA A 133 3.38 -4.17 -9.22
C ALA A 133 4.75 -3.51 -9.44
N TRP A 134 5.79 -3.98 -8.75
CA TRP A 134 7.16 -3.51 -8.98
C TRP A 134 7.65 -3.78 -10.39
N GLN A 135 7.44 -4.99 -10.92
CA GLN A 135 7.85 -5.33 -12.30
C GLN A 135 7.13 -4.45 -13.35
N VAL A 136 5.87 -4.10 -13.11
CA VAL A 136 5.11 -3.17 -13.97
C VAL A 136 5.66 -1.74 -13.89
N LEU A 137 5.95 -1.23 -12.67
CA LEU A 137 6.45 0.14 -12.48
C LEU A 137 7.87 0.33 -13.02
N LEU A 138 8.74 -0.66 -12.86
CA LEU A 138 10.12 -0.60 -13.35
C LEU A 138 10.23 -0.69 -14.89
N ALA A 139 9.12 -0.99 -15.58
CA ALA A 139 9.07 -0.95 -17.04
C ALA A 139 9.03 0.48 -17.60
N ASP A 140 8.64 1.48 -16.80
CA ASP A 140 8.62 2.90 -17.20
C ASP A 140 9.95 3.61 -16.93
N GLU A 141 10.68 3.20 -15.88
CA GLU A 141 11.91 3.88 -15.45
C GLU A 141 13.19 3.45 -16.19
N ASN A 142 13.08 2.61 -17.23
CA ASN A 142 14.18 2.20 -18.12
C ASN A 142 14.06 2.83 -19.51
#